data_AF-A0A0S7EVE0-F1
#
_entry.id   AF-A0A0S7EVE0-F1
#
_cell.length_a   1.000
_cell.length_b   1.000
_cell.length_c   1.000
_cell.angle_alpha   90.00
_cell.angle_beta   90.00
_cell.angle_gamma   90.00
#
_symmetry.space_group_name_H-M   'P 1'
#
loop_
_entity.id
_entity.type
_entity.pdbx_description
1 polymer ?
#
loop_
_entity_poly.entity_id
_entity_poly.type
_entity_poly.pdbx_seq_one_letter_code
_entity_poly.pdbx_strand_id
1 'polypeptide(L)'
;MAVSTQLGLLLWKNFTYRRRQTIQLLIEIIWPLFIFFILISVRMYYPPYEQHECHFPNKAMPSAGTLPWVQGIICNANNPCFRNPTPGETPGIVGNFNDSIISRLFNDAKKILLYTQNDKSYEGYRGMLAALKKLQKNPARFKLKDFLRDDETLSHFLHHNASLSHHTLKQILEADVNLDKVLTKGFGFHLRDLCNATPLEEFVHIADRNVSHLTQEIICKSSSNWLNQAQNHFLSNLDFLKPIRKDVSSDPKAVQDVSAATNNLLESLGALGVELAGMKSWKDMRKEILYLTANSTGSPKQMYQAVSRMFADIQREAA
;
A
#
# COMPACT_ATOMS: atom_id res chain seq x y z
N MET A 1 -16.71 -82.27 -60.93
CA MET A 1 -15.69 -81.61 -61.78
C MET A 1 -16.27 -80.60 -62.80
N ALA A 2 -17.58 -80.62 -63.11
CA ALA A 2 -18.19 -79.70 -64.10
C ALA A 2 -18.41 -78.24 -63.63
N VAL A 3 -18.55 -78.00 -62.33
CA VAL A 3 -18.86 -76.66 -61.79
C VAL A 3 -17.66 -75.70 -61.91
N SER A 4 -16.45 -76.19 -61.69
CA SER A 4 -15.22 -75.38 -61.77
C SER A 4 -14.92 -74.94 -63.21
N THR A 5 -15.17 -75.81 -64.19
CA THR A 5 -14.98 -75.47 -65.62
C THR A 5 -16.04 -74.48 -66.10
N GLN A 6 -17.30 -74.62 -65.67
CA GLN A 6 -18.35 -73.65 -65.93
C GLN A 6 -18.07 -72.30 -65.25
N LEU A 7 -17.60 -72.28 -64.00
CA LEU A 7 -17.21 -71.06 -63.29
C LEU A 7 -16.04 -70.35 -63.98
N GLY A 8 -15.02 -71.10 -64.42
CA GLY A 8 -13.89 -70.56 -65.17
C GLY A 8 -14.32 -69.90 -66.48
N LEU A 9 -15.23 -70.53 -67.23
CA LEU A 9 -15.79 -69.95 -68.46
C LEU A 9 -16.58 -68.66 -68.17
N LEU A 10 -17.36 -68.62 -67.08
CA LEU A 10 -18.10 -67.43 -66.64
C LEU A 10 -17.18 -66.30 -66.21
N LEU A 11 -16.12 -66.58 -65.45
CA LEU A 11 -15.11 -65.57 -65.08
C LEU A 11 -14.35 -65.07 -66.30
N TRP A 12 -13.97 -65.96 -67.23
CA TRP A 12 -13.31 -65.60 -68.49
C TRP A 12 -14.20 -64.72 -69.36
N LYS A 13 -15.49 -65.04 -69.45
CA LYS A 13 -16.50 -64.22 -70.11
C LYS A 13 -16.52 -62.81 -69.48
N ASN A 14 -16.71 -62.71 -68.16
CA ASN A 14 -16.76 -61.42 -67.44
C ASN A 14 -15.46 -60.61 -67.57
N PHE A 15 -14.30 -61.27 -67.47
CA PHE A 15 -13.00 -60.64 -67.67
C PHE A 15 -12.82 -60.14 -69.10
N THR A 16 -13.21 -60.93 -70.11
CA THR A 16 -13.12 -60.54 -71.51
C THR A 16 -14.05 -59.37 -71.84
N TYR A 17 -15.25 -59.32 -71.24
CA TYR A 17 -16.14 -58.16 -71.35
C TYR A 17 -15.48 -56.89 -70.80
N ARG A 18 -14.92 -56.94 -69.57
CA ARG A 18 -14.21 -55.80 -68.97
C ARG A 18 -12.95 -55.41 -69.75
N ARG A 19 -12.21 -56.38 -70.30
CA ARG A 19 -11.02 -56.15 -71.13
C ARG A 19 -11.35 -55.46 -72.46
N ARG A 20 -12.53 -55.72 -73.04
CA ARG A 20 -12.99 -55.07 -74.28
C ARG A 20 -13.54 -53.66 -74.04
N GLN A 21 -13.95 -53.34 -72.81
CA GLN A 21 -14.43 -52.01 -72.39
C GLN A 21 -13.35 -51.23 -71.63
N THR A 22 -12.26 -50.88 -72.33
CA THR A 22 -11.07 -50.22 -71.74
C THR A 22 -11.38 -48.91 -71.01
N ILE A 23 -12.29 -48.08 -71.54
CA ILE A 23 -12.68 -46.79 -70.93
C ILE A 23 -13.37 -47.02 -69.57
N GLN A 24 -14.29 -47.97 -69.48
CA GLN A 24 -15.01 -48.27 -68.25
C GLN A 24 -14.07 -48.83 -67.17
N LEU A 25 -13.13 -49.71 -67.56
CA LEU A 25 -12.11 -50.24 -66.66
C LEU A 25 -11.18 -49.13 -66.12
N LEU A 26 -10.78 -48.17 -66.96
CA LEU A 26 -9.96 -47.03 -66.53
C LEU A 26 -10.70 -46.14 -65.53
N ILE A 27 -11.97 -45.82 -65.79
CA ILE A 27 -12.79 -45.04 -64.86
C ILE A 27 -12.97 -45.80 -63.53
N GLU A 28 -13.23 -47.11 -63.57
CA GLU A 28 -13.37 -47.94 -62.37
C GLU A 28 -12.10 -47.95 -61.49
N ILE A 29 -10.91 -47.82 -62.08
CA ILE A 29 -9.63 -47.74 -61.34
C ILE A 29 -9.29 -46.30 -60.92
N ILE A 30 -9.49 -45.31 -61.80
CA ILE A 30 -9.12 -43.91 -61.54
C ILE A 30 -10.09 -43.27 -60.53
N TRP A 31 -11.36 -43.60 -60.58
CA TRP A 31 -12.38 -43.04 -59.69
C TRP A 31 -12.04 -43.19 -58.19
N PRO A 32 -11.73 -44.38 -57.65
CA PRO A 32 -11.34 -44.50 -56.24
C PRO A 32 -10.01 -43.78 -55.94
N LEU A 33 -9.03 -43.81 -56.86
CA LEU A 33 -7.76 -43.09 -56.68
C LEU A 33 -7.98 -41.57 -56.59
N PHE A 34 -8.88 -41.01 -57.40
CA PHE A 34 -9.24 -39.61 -57.36
C PHE A 34 -9.92 -39.22 -56.03
N ILE A 35 -10.84 -40.06 -55.53
CA ILE A 35 -11.45 -39.86 -54.21
C ILE A 35 -10.40 -39.89 -53.10
N PHE A 36 -9.47 -40.85 -53.10
CA PHE A 36 -8.37 -40.88 -52.13
C PHE A 36 -7.46 -39.66 -52.22
N PHE A 37 -7.19 -39.17 -53.44
CA PHE A 37 -6.39 -37.97 -53.65
C PHE A 37 -7.05 -36.71 -53.06
N ILE A 38 -8.38 -36.59 -53.18
CA ILE A 38 -9.13 -35.52 -52.52
C ILE A 38 -9.04 -35.67 -51.01
N LEU A 39 -9.25 -36.88 -50.47
CA LEU A 39 -9.20 -37.12 -49.02
C LEU A 39 -7.83 -36.81 -48.42
N ILE A 40 -6.73 -37.20 -49.08
CA ILE A 40 -5.39 -36.88 -48.59
C ILE A 40 -5.11 -35.38 -48.69
N SER A 41 -5.60 -34.70 -49.74
CA SER A 41 -5.47 -33.25 -49.88
C SER A 41 -6.20 -32.50 -48.76
N VAL A 42 -7.42 -32.91 -48.43
CA VAL A 42 -8.17 -32.38 -47.29
C VAL A 42 -7.43 -32.65 -45.98
N ARG A 43 -6.87 -33.86 -45.80
CA ARG A 43 -6.09 -34.21 -44.61
C ARG A 43 -4.82 -33.36 -44.47
N MET A 44 -4.14 -33.05 -45.58
CA MET A 44 -2.97 -32.18 -45.59
C MET A 44 -3.32 -30.72 -45.29
N TYR A 45 -4.53 -30.28 -45.68
CA TYR A 45 -5.02 -28.94 -45.39
C TYR A 45 -5.40 -28.74 -43.91
N TYR A 46 -5.87 -29.79 -43.24
CA TYR A 46 -6.21 -29.78 -41.81
C TYR A 46 -5.21 -30.63 -40.99
N PRO A 47 -4.00 -30.11 -40.70
CA PRO A 47 -3.04 -30.82 -39.86
C PRO A 47 -3.60 -31.02 -38.44
N PRO A 48 -3.15 -32.06 -37.71
CA PRO A 48 -3.56 -32.26 -36.32
C PRO A 48 -3.12 -31.07 -35.46
N TYR A 49 -4.00 -30.65 -34.54
CA TYR A 49 -3.70 -29.60 -33.59
C TYR A 49 -3.11 -30.21 -32.31
N GLU A 50 -1.80 -30.03 -32.14
CA GLU A 50 -1.07 -30.52 -30.98
C GLU A 50 -1.33 -29.60 -29.78
N GLN A 51 -1.73 -30.19 -28.67
CA GLN A 51 -1.90 -29.50 -27.40
C GLN A 51 -1.02 -30.15 -26.34
N HIS A 52 -0.37 -29.34 -25.53
CA HIS A 52 0.38 -29.86 -24.39
C HIS A 52 -0.59 -30.31 -23.28
N GLU A 53 -0.08 -31.11 -22.34
CA GLU A 53 -0.81 -31.37 -21.09
C GLU A 53 -1.15 -30.02 -20.43
N CYS A 54 -2.44 -29.81 -20.19
CA CYS A 54 -3.00 -28.52 -19.86
C CYS A 54 -3.43 -28.49 -18.39
N HIS A 55 -2.77 -27.65 -17.61
CA HIS A 55 -3.06 -27.43 -16.21
C HIS A 55 -3.80 -26.11 -16.02
N PHE A 56 -4.85 -26.13 -15.20
CA PHE A 56 -5.71 -24.96 -14.98
C PHE A 56 -5.55 -24.44 -13.56
N PRO A 57 -5.43 -23.12 -13.39
CA PRO A 57 -5.44 -22.54 -12.05
C PRO A 57 -6.82 -22.70 -11.43
N ASN A 58 -6.85 -22.96 -10.12
CA ASN A 58 -8.09 -23.06 -9.38
C ASN A 58 -8.80 -21.69 -9.29
N LYS A 59 -10.13 -21.70 -9.31
CA LYS A 59 -10.96 -20.51 -9.11
C LYS A 59 -11.69 -20.61 -7.78
N ALA A 60 -11.41 -19.65 -6.90
CA ALA A 60 -12.12 -19.54 -5.63
C ALA A 60 -13.57 -19.12 -5.86
N MET A 61 -14.50 -19.77 -5.17
CA MET A 61 -15.87 -19.28 -5.02
C MET A 61 -15.92 -18.18 -3.94
N PRO A 62 -16.95 -17.32 -3.92
CA PRO A 62 -17.10 -16.29 -2.90
C PRO A 62 -17.04 -16.81 -1.45
N SER A 63 -17.42 -18.08 -1.24
CA SER A 63 -17.37 -18.76 0.06
C SER A 63 -15.95 -18.98 0.61
N ALA A 64 -14.93 -19.04 -0.24
CA ALA A 64 -13.53 -19.13 0.17
C ALA A 64 -12.92 -17.77 0.58
N GLY A 65 -13.66 -16.67 0.35
CA GLY A 65 -13.24 -15.31 0.62
C GLY A 65 -13.42 -14.40 -0.59
N THR A 66 -13.75 -13.13 -0.35
CA THR A 66 -13.99 -12.15 -1.41
C THR A 66 -12.71 -11.80 -2.18
N LEU A 67 -11.57 -11.66 -1.49
CA LEU A 67 -10.28 -11.38 -2.11
C LEU A 67 -9.83 -12.47 -3.11
N PRO A 68 -9.71 -13.75 -2.72
CA PRO A 68 -9.31 -14.81 -3.66
C PRO A 68 -10.33 -15.01 -4.78
N TRP A 69 -11.62 -14.75 -4.53
CA TRP A 69 -12.66 -14.78 -5.58
C TRP A 69 -12.44 -13.68 -6.64
N VAL A 70 -12.25 -12.43 -6.21
CA VAL A 70 -11.99 -11.30 -7.14
C VAL A 70 -10.68 -11.51 -7.90
N GLN A 71 -9.62 -11.99 -7.23
CA GLN A 71 -8.36 -12.35 -7.89
C GLN A 71 -8.57 -13.43 -8.97
N GLY A 72 -9.41 -14.43 -8.69
CA GLY A 72 -9.80 -15.44 -9.69
C GLY A 72 -10.51 -14.86 -10.91
N ILE A 73 -11.36 -13.84 -10.74
CA ILE A 73 -12.04 -13.16 -11.84
C ILE A 73 -11.07 -12.33 -12.67
N ILE A 74 -10.23 -11.52 -12.02
CA ILE A 74 -9.33 -10.57 -12.71
C ILE A 74 -8.19 -11.30 -13.40
N CYS A 75 -7.58 -12.28 -12.74
CA CYS A 75 -6.34 -12.93 -13.22
C CYS A 75 -6.62 -14.12 -14.15
N ASN A 76 -7.71 -14.86 -13.93
CA ASN A 76 -7.98 -16.13 -14.64
C ASN A 76 -9.26 -16.09 -15.49
N ALA A 77 -9.65 -14.93 -16.03
CA ALA A 77 -10.84 -14.80 -16.88
C ALA A 77 -10.75 -15.65 -18.17
N ASN A 78 -9.58 -15.65 -18.81
CA ASN A 78 -9.36 -16.30 -20.11
C ASN A 78 -9.02 -17.80 -20.02
N ASN A 79 -8.97 -18.38 -18.81
CA ASN A 79 -8.55 -19.76 -18.57
C ASN A 79 -7.22 -20.11 -19.29
N PRO A 80 -6.11 -19.44 -18.96
CA PRO A 80 -4.83 -19.78 -19.55
C PRO A 80 -4.46 -21.24 -19.25
N CYS A 81 -3.94 -21.90 -20.26
CA CYS A 81 -3.51 -23.30 -20.20
C CYS A 81 -2.03 -23.35 -19.86
N PHE A 82 -1.67 -23.86 -18.68
CA PHE A 82 -0.27 -23.98 -18.28
C PHE A 82 0.28 -25.36 -18.64
N ARG A 83 1.53 -25.42 -19.07
CA ARG A 83 2.20 -26.68 -19.41
C ARG A 83 2.64 -27.50 -18.19
N ASN A 84 2.71 -26.87 -17.02
CA ASN A 84 3.14 -27.48 -15.76
C ASN A 84 2.05 -27.29 -14.69
N PRO A 85 1.95 -28.21 -13.71
CA PRO A 85 0.95 -28.13 -12.66
C PRO A 85 1.04 -26.82 -11.87
N THR A 86 -0.11 -26.20 -11.62
CA THR A 86 -0.20 -24.99 -10.81
C THR A 86 -0.14 -25.35 -9.31
N PRO A 87 0.26 -24.43 -8.41
CA PRO A 87 0.38 -24.74 -6.97
C PRO A 87 -0.93 -25.26 -6.37
N GLY A 88 -2.07 -24.75 -6.84
CA GLY A 88 -3.41 -25.17 -6.44
C GLY A 88 -3.79 -26.59 -6.84
N GLU A 89 -3.04 -27.25 -7.73
CA GLU A 89 -3.19 -28.67 -8.04
C GLU A 89 -2.37 -29.57 -7.08
N THR A 90 -1.46 -28.98 -6.29
CA THR A 90 -0.63 -29.72 -5.32
C THR A 90 -1.42 -29.98 -4.04
N PRO A 91 -1.39 -31.20 -3.47
CA PRO A 91 -2.10 -31.49 -2.22
C PRO A 91 -1.61 -30.59 -1.08
N GLY A 92 -2.54 -29.99 -0.35
CA GLY A 92 -2.27 -29.13 0.81
C GLY A 92 -2.07 -27.64 0.50
N ILE A 93 -2.01 -27.23 -0.77
CA ILE A 93 -1.92 -25.81 -1.18
C ILE A 93 -3.17 -25.42 -1.95
N VAL A 94 -3.95 -24.47 -1.43
CA VAL A 94 -5.23 -24.04 -2.03
C VAL A 94 -5.12 -22.68 -2.74
N GLY A 95 -4.11 -21.88 -2.42
CA GLY A 95 -3.98 -20.51 -2.93
C GLY A 95 -2.92 -20.36 -4.02
N ASN A 96 -3.34 -19.90 -5.21
CA ASN A 96 -2.42 -19.52 -6.30
C ASN A 96 -1.88 -18.08 -6.19
N PHE A 97 -2.41 -17.27 -5.27
CA PHE A 97 -2.16 -15.81 -5.21
C PHE A 97 -1.43 -15.34 -3.94
N ASN A 98 -0.85 -16.26 -3.16
CA ASN A 98 -0.27 -15.93 -1.86
C ASN A 98 0.85 -14.87 -1.95
N ASP A 99 1.60 -14.84 -3.06
CA ASP A 99 2.72 -13.93 -3.29
C ASP A 99 2.33 -12.64 -4.05
N SER A 100 1.07 -12.47 -4.42
CA SER A 100 0.58 -11.23 -5.05
C SER A 100 0.77 -10.01 -4.14
N ILE A 101 1.01 -8.83 -4.73
CA ILE A 101 1.22 -7.58 -3.98
C ILE A 101 0.04 -7.29 -3.05
N ILE A 102 -1.19 -7.48 -3.54
CA ILE A 102 -2.41 -7.24 -2.77
C ILE A 102 -2.59 -8.25 -1.63
N SER A 103 -2.30 -9.53 -1.85
CA SER A 103 -2.34 -10.53 -0.77
C SER A 103 -1.34 -10.20 0.33
N ARG A 104 -0.09 -9.84 -0.04
CA ARG A 104 0.93 -9.39 0.92
C ARG A 104 0.50 -8.13 1.66
N LEU A 105 -0.08 -7.16 0.97
CA LEU A 105 -0.58 -5.93 1.58
C LEU A 105 -1.71 -6.20 2.59
N PHE A 106 -2.63 -7.10 2.26
CA PHE A 106 -3.71 -7.49 3.18
C PHE A 106 -3.17 -8.23 4.41
N ASN A 107 -2.17 -9.10 4.22
CA ASN A 107 -1.50 -9.78 5.33
C ASN A 107 -0.74 -8.79 6.22
N ASP A 108 -0.04 -7.81 5.64
CA ASP A 108 0.65 -6.75 6.38
C ASP A 108 -0.35 -5.88 7.15
N ALA A 109 -1.49 -5.50 6.53
CA ALA A 109 -2.55 -4.76 7.20
C ALA A 109 -3.15 -5.55 8.37
N LYS A 110 -3.40 -6.86 8.19
CA LYS A 110 -3.83 -7.75 9.26
C LYS A 110 -2.79 -7.81 10.38
N LYS A 111 -1.49 -7.88 10.03
CA LYS A 111 -0.39 -7.88 10.99
C LYS A 111 -0.36 -6.59 11.81
N ILE A 112 -0.53 -5.43 11.17
CA ILE A 112 -0.63 -4.13 11.86
C ILE A 112 -1.84 -4.12 12.80
N LEU A 113 -3.01 -4.54 12.33
CA LEU A 113 -4.22 -4.56 13.16
C LEU A 113 -4.07 -5.45 14.39
N LEU A 114 -3.50 -6.65 14.21
CA LEU A 114 -3.23 -7.58 15.31
C LEU A 114 -2.17 -7.03 16.27
N TYR A 115 -1.15 -6.35 15.75
CA TYR A 115 -0.16 -5.68 16.57
C TYR A 115 -0.80 -4.57 17.41
N THR A 116 -1.54 -3.65 16.79
CA THR A 116 -2.24 -2.53 17.45
C THR A 116 -3.21 -3.02 18.52
N GLN A 117 -3.90 -4.15 18.31
CA GLN A 117 -4.81 -4.72 19.30
C GLN A 117 -4.10 -5.18 20.58
N ASN A 118 -2.84 -5.62 20.47
CA ASN A 118 -2.04 -6.11 21.58
C ASN A 118 -0.97 -5.09 22.05
N ASP A 119 -1.04 -3.85 21.54
CA ASP A 119 0.06 -2.92 21.68
C ASP A 119 0.08 -2.24 23.05
N LYS A 120 1.25 -2.30 23.68
CA LYS A 120 1.58 -1.58 24.90
C LYS A 120 1.95 -0.13 24.61
N SER A 121 2.03 0.32 23.35
CA SER A 121 2.41 1.71 23.05
C SER A 121 1.38 2.74 23.54
N TYR A 122 0.08 2.42 23.55
CA TYR A 122 -0.95 3.30 24.14
C TYR A 122 -0.79 3.40 25.66
N GLU A 123 -0.53 2.28 26.32
CA GLU A 123 -0.19 2.23 27.76
C GLU A 123 1.13 2.98 28.05
N GLY A 124 2.13 2.83 27.19
CA GLY A 124 3.41 3.56 27.27
C GLY A 124 3.23 5.07 27.12
N TYR A 125 2.35 5.50 26.21
CA TYR A 125 1.99 6.91 26.03
C TYR A 125 1.22 7.45 27.24
N ARG A 126 0.24 6.71 27.74
CA ARG A 126 -0.49 7.04 28.98
C ARG A 126 0.46 7.12 30.18
N GLY A 127 1.41 6.19 30.30
CA GLY A 127 2.43 6.16 31.34
C GLY A 127 3.37 7.37 31.27
N MET A 128 3.83 7.72 30.06
CA MET A 128 4.63 8.91 29.82
C MET A 128 3.86 10.19 30.16
N LEU A 129 2.58 10.29 29.74
CA LEU A 129 1.73 11.44 30.05
C LEU A 129 1.48 11.56 31.55
N ALA A 130 1.27 10.44 32.25
CA ALA A 130 1.08 10.42 33.70
C ALA A 130 2.36 10.83 34.44
N ALA A 131 3.52 10.39 33.99
CA ALA A 131 4.82 10.79 34.53
C ALA A 131 5.09 12.29 34.32
N LEU A 132 4.79 12.81 33.12
CA LEU A 132 4.85 14.25 32.81
C LEU A 132 3.88 15.06 33.67
N LYS A 133 2.65 14.58 33.88
CA LYS A 133 1.66 15.23 34.75
C LYS A 133 2.09 15.25 36.22
N LYS A 134 2.83 14.23 36.68
CA LYS A 134 3.40 14.18 38.04
C LYS A 134 4.54 15.20 38.20
N LEU A 135 5.37 15.37 37.19
CA LEU A 135 6.38 16.44 37.12
C LEU A 135 5.72 17.84 37.13
N GLN A 136 4.56 17.97 36.47
CA GLN A 136 3.83 19.23 36.32
C GLN A 136 3.07 19.69 37.58
N LYS A 137 2.96 18.88 38.64
CA LYS A 137 2.29 19.30 39.89
C LYS A 137 2.92 20.51 40.59
N ASN A 138 4.06 21.00 40.11
CA ASN A 138 4.58 22.35 40.36
C ASN A 138 4.39 23.26 39.12
N PRO A 139 3.17 23.82 38.90
CA PRO A 139 2.80 24.52 37.66
C PRO A 139 3.45 25.90 37.45
N ALA A 140 4.44 26.29 38.27
CA ALA A 140 4.88 27.68 38.40
C ALA A 140 6.27 28.00 37.81
N ARG A 141 6.81 27.22 36.87
CA ARG A 141 8.22 27.41 36.44
C ARG A 141 8.56 27.42 34.95
N PHE A 142 7.67 27.02 34.06
CA PHE A 142 8.03 26.92 32.64
C PHE A 142 7.63 28.17 31.87
N LYS A 143 8.61 29.01 31.58
CA LYS A 143 8.44 30.19 30.72
C LYS A 143 8.60 29.77 29.26
N LEU A 144 7.96 30.50 28.35
CA LEU A 144 8.06 30.22 26.91
C LEU A 144 9.52 30.17 26.43
N LYS A 145 10.38 31.07 26.93
CA LYS A 145 11.83 31.08 26.65
C LYS A 145 12.57 29.81 27.03
N ASP A 146 12.08 29.04 28.00
CA ASP A 146 12.74 27.81 28.43
C ASP A 146 12.56 26.68 27.41
N PHE A 147 11.57 26.78 26.51
CA PHE A 147 11.34 25.86 25.39
C PHE A 147 11.99 26.30 24.08
N LEU A 148 12.61 27.49 24.03
CA LEU A 148 13.28 27.99 22.84
C LEU A 148 14.78 27.68 22.93
N ARG A 149 15.43 27.44 21.78
CA ARG A 149 16.89 27.35 21.70
C ARG A 149 17.55 28.65 22.16
N ASP A 150 18.80 28.56 22.63
CA ASP A 150 19.51 29.76 23.14
C ASP A 150 19.89 30.74 22.01
N ASP A 151 20.04 30.25 20.79
CA ASP A 151 20.31 30.98 19.54
C ASP A 151 19.04 31.19 18.69
N GLU A 152 17.91 31.48 19.35
CA GLU A 152 16.63 31.60 18.66
C GLU A 152 16.55 32.82 17.72
N THR A 153 15.86 32.63 16.59
CA THR A 153 15.62 33.66 15.57
C THR A 153 14.18 34.20 15.59
N LEU A 154 13.36 33.70 16.50
CA LEU A 154 11.95 34.05 16.65
C LEU A 154 11.77 35.48 17.14
N SER A 155 12.56 35.94 18.12
CA SER A 155 12.50 37.31 18.63
C SER A 155 12.78 38.33 17.53
N HIS A 156 13.78 38.06 16.70
CA HIS A 156 14.14 38.90 15.56
C HIS A 156 13.02 38.92 14.50
N PHE A 157 12.44 37.75 14.20
CA PHE A 157 11.29 37.65 13.30
C PHE A 157 10.10 38.44 13.81
N LEU A 158 9.74 38.31 15.09
CA LEU A 158 8.61 39.01 15.69
C LEU A 158 8.85 40.53 15.80
N HIS A 159 10.09 40.96 16.02
CA HIS A 159 10.45 42.38 16.05
C HIS A 159 10.30 43.03 14.67
N HIS A 160 10.75 42.37 13.59
CA HIS A 160 10.74 42.96 12.25
C HIS A 160 9.47 42.71 11.45
N ASN A 161 8.86 41.53 11.57
CA ASN A 161 7.70 41.16 10.75
C ASN A 161 6.35 41.37 11.47
N ALA A 162 6.34 41.51 12.80
CA ALA A 162 5.14 41.89 13.57
C ALA A 162 5.25 43.28 14.23
N SER A 163 6.34 44.01 13.99
CA SER A 163 6.60 45.34 14.56
C SER A 163 6.46 45.39 16.09
N LEU A 164 6.77 44.28 16.79
CA LEU A 164 6.65 44.19 18.24
C LEU A 164 7.81 44.93 18.92
N SER A 165 7.50 45.74 19.94
CA SER A 165 8.52 46.39 20.73
C SER A 165 9.33 45.37 21.55
N HIS A 166 10.58 45.71 21.88
CA HIS A 166 11.44 44.87 22.75
C HIS A 166 10.80 44.57 24.12
N HIS A 167 10.01 45.51 24.67
CA HIS A 167 9.28 45.30 25.92
C HIS A 167 8.19 44.23 25.77
N THR A 168 7.41 44.31 24.68
CA THR A 168 6.35 43.35 24.35
C THR A 168 6.93 41.95 24.13
N LEU A 169 8.04 41.84 23.42
CA LEU A 169 8.73 40.57 23.18
C LEU A 169 9.21 39.91 24.46
N LYS A 170 9.81 40.69 25.37
CA LYS A 170 10.27 40.17 26.66
C LYS A 170 9.11 39.57 27.46
N GLN A 171 7.95 40.20 27.47
CA GLN A 171 6.79 39.68 28.17
C GLN A 171 6.17 38.43 27.51
N ILE A 172 6.21 38.33 26.18
CA ILE A 172 5.78 37.12 25.47
C ILE A 172 6.72 35.95 25.76
N LEU A 173 8.03 36.18 25.75
CA LEU A 173 9.03 35.15 26.04
C LEU A 173 9.02 34.71 27.51
N GLU A 174 8.65 35.60 28.42
CA GLU A 174 8.54 35.31 29.86
C GLU A 174 7.14 34.82 30.26
N ALA A 175 6.24 34.61 29.31
CA ALA A 175 4.91 34.12 29.56
C ALA A 175 4.92 32.67 30.09
N ASP A 176 3.99 32.37 30.99
CA ASP A 176 3.86 31.06 31.62
C ASP A 176 3.13 30.09 30.70
N VAL A 177 3.72 28.91 30.46
CA VAL A 177 3.15 27.93 29.52
C VAL A 177 2.32 26.88 30.25
N ASN A 178 1.07 26.70 29.83
CA ASN A 178 0.22 25.64 30.35
C ASN A 178 0.49 24.30 29.65
N LEU A 179 1.46 23.56 30.18
CA LEU A 179 1.87 22.26 29.63
C LEU A 179 0.74 21.22 29.54
N ASP A 180 -0.27 21.26 30.40
CA ASP A 180 -1.37 20.27 30.36
C ASP A 180 -2.21 20.48 29.09
N LYS A 181 -2.47 21.75 28.76
CA LYS A 181 -3.19 22.13 27.54
C LYS A 181 -2.35 21.96 26.30
N VAL A 182 -1.06 22.27 26.35
CA VAL A 182 -0.13 22.04 25.23
C VAL A 182 0.01 20.54 24.93
N LEU A 183 0.11 19.68 25.94
CA LEU A 183 0.23 18.23 25.75
C LEU A 183 -1.07 17.56 25.30
N THR A 184 -2.23 18.04 25.76
CA THR A 184 -3.53 17.43 25.42
C THR A 184 -4.14 17.97 24.12
N LYS A 185 -3.91 19.24 23.79
CA LYS A 185 -4.52 19.93 22.64
C LYS A 185 -3.52 20.49 21.62
N GLY A 186 -2.21 20.48 21.90
CA GLY A 186 -1.20 21.10 21.02
C GLY A 186 -0.78 20.27 19.81
N PHE A 187 -0.98 18.94 19.82
CA PHE A 187 -0.66 18.09 18.66
C PHE A 187 -1.60 18.37 17.48
N GLY A 188 -1.04 18.79 16.34
CA GLY A 188 -1.80 19.13 15.13
C GLY A 188 -2.44 20.52 15.15
N PHE A 189 -2.15 21.34 16.16
CA PHE A 189 -2.67 22.68 16.32
C PHE A 189 -2.00 23.67 15.35
N HIS A 190 -2.78 24.57 14.74
CA HIS A 190 -2.24 25.66 13.93
C HIS A 190 -2.52 27.02 14.56
N LEU A 191 -1.61 27.98 14.39
CA LEU A 191 -1.80 29.34 14.94
C LEU A 191 -3.09 30.01 14.43
N ARG A 192 -3.55 29.64 13.23
CA ARG A 192 -4.83 30.10 12.66
C ARG A 192 -6.07 29.70 13.49
N ASP A 193 -5.96 28.65 14.31
CA ASP A 193 -7.09 28.11 15.07
C ASP A 193 -7.33 28.87 16.39
N LEU A 194 -6.35 29.67 16.83
CA LEU A 194 -6.41 30.50 18.05
C LEU A 194 -7.50 31.59 18.02
N CYS A 195 -8.02 31.90 16.84
CA CYS A 195 -8.97 33.01 16.65
C CYS A 195 -10.41 32.53 16.57
N ASN A 196 -10.63 31.26 16.27
CA ASN A 196 -11.97 30.70 16.06
C ASN A 196 -12.46 29.88 17.25
N ALA A 197 -11.59 29.10 17.88
CA ALA A 197 -12.02 28.04 18.81
C ALA A 197 -11.43 28.13 20.23
N THR A 198 -10.22 28.66 20.41
CA THR A 198 -9.50 28.63 21.70
C THR A 198 -8.70 29.90 21.95
N PRO A 199 -8.87 30.60 23.08
CA PRO A 199 -8.07 31.79 23.39
C PRO A 199 -6.60 31.42 23.65
N LEU A 200 -5.66 32.30 23.29
CA LEU A 200 -4.22 32.13 23.56
C LEU A 200 -3.92 31.86 25.04
N GLU A 201 -4.73 32.43 25.92
CA GLU A 201 -4.64 32.28 27.38
C GLU A 201 -4.84 30.82 27.86
N GLU A 202 -5.44 29.94 27.05
CA GLU A 202 -5.52 28.51 27.40
C GLU A 202 -4.16 27.81 27.32
N PHE A 203 -3.25 28.31 26.47
CA PHE A 203 -1.92 27.71 26.22
C PHE A 203 -0.79 28.50 26.87
N VAL A 204 -0.86 29.83 26.83
CA VAL A 204 0.20 30.74 27.30
C VAL A 204 -0.43 31.87 28.09
N HIS A 205 -0.01 32.03 29.35
CA HIS A 205 -0.44 33.09 30.23
C HIS A 205 0.59 34.23 30.24
N ILE A 206 0.23 35.35 29.61
CA ILE A 206 1.06 36.57 29.60
C ILE A 206 0.63 37.43 30.80
N ALA A 207 1.59 37.84 31.64
CA ALA A 207 1.31 38.60 32.86
C ALA A 207 0.62 39.96 32.60
N ASP A 208 0.94 40.61 31.47
CA ASP A 208 0.32 41.87 31.04
C ASP A 208 -0.86 41.60 30.10
N ARG A 209 -2.06 41.97 30.54
CA ARG A 209 -3.29 41.82 29.75
C ARG A 209 -3.28 42.65 28.47
N ASN A 210 -2.64 43.80 28.46
CA ASN A 210 -2.57 44.64 27.25
C ASN A 210 -1.71 43.96 26.18
N VAL A 211 -0.63 43.29 26.59
CA VAL A 211 0.22 42.50 25.67
C VAL A 211 -0.49 41.21 25.24
N SER A 212 -1.24 40.56 26.14
CA SER A 212 -2.07 39.40 25.78
C SER A 212 -3.07 39.75 24.67
N HIS A 213 -3.85 40.82 24.85
CA HIS A 213 -4.82 41.29 23.86
C HIS A 213 -4.16 41.71 22.55
N LEU A 214 -3.06 42.47 22.61
CA LEU A 214 -2.34 42.90 21.41
C LEU A 214 -1.75 41.71 20.63
N THR A 215 -1.25 40.69 21.34
CA THR A 215 -0.74 39.46 20.72
C THR A 215 -1.86 38.67 20.06
N GLN A 216 -2.99 38.50 20.74
CA GLN A 216 -4.18 37.85 20.17
C GLN A 216 -4.69 38.61 18.93
N GLU A 217 -4.73 39.95 18.97
CA GLU A 217 -5.17 40.78 17.85
C GLU A 217 -4.25 40.64 16.64
N ILE A 218 -2.94 40.64 16.83
CA ILE A 218 -1.96 40.42 15.75
C ILE A 218 -2.15 39.03 15.13
N ILE A 219 -2.32 37.98 15.94
CA ILE A 219 -2.54 36.62 15.44
C ILE A 219 -3.85 36.56 14.63
N CYS A 220 -4.92 37.21 15.08
CA CYS A 220 -6.23 37.15 14.44
C CYS A 220 -6.42 38.07 13.23
N LYS A 221 -5.65 39.16 13.13
CA LYS A 221 -5.67 40.04 11.95
C LYS A 221 -4.66 39.64 10.87
N SER A 222 -3.71 38.76 11.21
CA SER A 222 -2.65 38.36 10.27
C SER A 222 -3.16 37.40 9.19
N SER A 223 -2.51 37.46 8.02
CA SER A 223 -2.82 36.56 6.91
C SER A 223 -2.41 35.11 7.23
N SER A 224 -3.11 34.15 6.64
CA SER A 224 -2.82 32.72 6.79
C SER A 224 -1.40 32.34 6.33
N ASN A 225 -0.86 33.01 5.31
CA ASN A 225 0.53 32.80 4.87
C ASN A 225 1.52 33.25 5.95
N TRP A 226 1.30 34.43 6.56
CA TRP A 226 2.14 34.93 7.64
C TRP A 226 2.06 34.03 8.87
N LEU A 227 0.87 33.56 9.25
CA LEU A 227 0.68 32.65 10.39
C LEU A 227 1.40 31.31 10.19
N ASN A 228 1.39 30.75 8.97
CA ASN A 228 2.13 29.54 8.66
C ASN A 228 3.65 29.76 8.75
N GLN A 229 4.15 30.92 8.29
CA GLN A 229 5.57 31.26 8.41
C GLN A 229 5.98 31.46 9.87
N ALA A 230 5.17 32.18 10.65
CA ALA A 230 5.38 32.38 12.08
C ALA A 230 5.36 31.05 12.84
N GLN A 231 4.42 30.16 12.51
CA GLN A 231 4.35 28.82 13.10
C GLN A 231 5.58 27.98 12.75
N ASN A 232 6.03 27.99 11.49
CA ASN A 232 7.24 27.27 11.08
C ASN A 232 8.51 27.83 11.77
N HIS A 233 8.62 29.16 11.90
CA HIS A 233 9.71 29.80 12.65
C HIS A 233 9.67 29.46 14.14
N PHE A 234 8.49 29.42 14.75
CA PHE A 234 8.34 29.00 16.14
C PHE A 234 8.75 27.53 16.34
N LEU A 235 8.20 26.62 15.52
CA LEU A 235 8.47 25.18 15.63
C LEU A 235 9.94 24.82 15.34
N SER A 236 10.61 25.53 14.42
CA SER A 236 12.04 25.29 14.12
C SER A 236 12.97 25.71 15.26
N ASN A 237 12.60 26.72 16.05
CA ASN A 237 13.34 27.18 17.22
C ASN A 237 12.92 26.47 18.52
N LEU A 238 11.88 25.64 18.48
CA LEU A 238 11.35 24.95 19.66
C LEU A 238 12.18 23.71 20.01
N ASP A 239 12.63 23.64 21.26
CA ASP A 239 13.16 22.45 21.90
C ASP A 239 12.28 22.10 23.09
N PHE A 240 11.28 21.25 22.84
CA PHE A 240 10.31 20.82 23.86
C PHE A 240 10.98 20.13 25.06
N LEU A 241 12.15 19.51 24.85
CA LEU A 241 12.84 18.74 25.88
C LEU A 241 13.85 19.58 26.68
N LYS A 242 14.19 20.80 26.23
CA LYS A 242 15.13 21.69 26.92
C LYS A 242 14.73 21.99 28.38
N PRO A 243 13.49 22.39 28.70
CA PRO A 243 13.11 22.67 30.09
C PRO A 243 13.08 21.39 30.93
N ILE A 244 12.71 20.26 30.35
CA ILE A 244 12.78 18.95 31.02
C ILE A 244 14.24 18.65 31.38
N ARG A 245 15.20 18.80 30.46
CA ARG A 245 16.63 18.61 30.72
C ARG A 245 17.21 19.57 31.77
N LYS A 246 16.68 20.78 31.86
CA LYS A 246 17.15 21.81 32.80
C LYS A 246 16.57 21.64 34.21
N ASP A 247 15.30 21.26 34.31
CA ASP A 247 14.61 21.00 35.59
C ASP A 247 14.85 19.58 36.12
N VAL A 248 15.49 18.71 35.32
CA VAL A 248 16.07 17.41 35.71
C VAL A 248 17.05 17.51 36.89
N SER A 249 17.54 18.71 37.23
CA SER A 249 18.36 18.93 38.44
C SER A 249 17.57 19.10 39.74
N SER A 250 16.23 19.16 39.69
CA SER A 250 15.40 19.62 40.81
C SER A 250 14.72 18.49 41.63
N ASP A 251 14.36 17.35 41.02
CA ASP A 251 13.72 16.22 41.72
C ASP A 251 14.09 14.84 41.11
N PRO A 252 15.03 14.07 41.72
CA PRO A 252 15.61 12.87 41.11
C PRO A 252 14.62 11.71 40.93
N LYS A 253 13.53 11.62 41.71
CA LYS A 253 12.55 10.53 41.60
C LYS A 253 11.60 10.72 40.42
N ALA A 254 11.12 11.94 40.19
CA ALA A 254 10.25 12.23 39.05
C ALA A 254 11.00 12.10 37.71
N VAL A 255 12.31 12.39 37.71
CA VAL A 255 13.22 12.19 36.57
C VAL A 255 13.36 10.72 36.20
N GLN A 256 13.51 9.85 37.20
CA GLN A 256 13.62 8.41 36.96
C GLN A 256 12.31 7.83 36.41
N ASP A 257 11.16 8.29 36.89
CA ASP A 257 9.84 7.90 36.40
C ASP A 257 9.61 8.33 34.93
N VAL A 258 9.95 9.59 34.57
CA VAL A 258 9.80 10.10 33.20
C VAL A 258 10.79 9.44 32.25
N SER A 259 12.05 9.23 32.66
CA SER A 259 13.05 8.54 31.84
C SER A 259 12.67 7.09 31.59
N ALA A 260 12.17 6.37 32.61
CA ALA A 260 11.69 5.01 32.46
C ALA A 260 10.46 4.92 31.53
N ALA A 261 9.48 5.82 31.69
CA ALA A 261 8.32 5.87 30.82
C ALA A 261 8.68 6.22 29.36
N THR A 262 9.63 7.13 29.16
CA THR A 262 10.13 7.51 27.83
C THR A 262 10.87 6.36 27.17
N ASN A 263 11.72 5.63 27.90
CA ASN A 263 12.41 4.45 27.36
C ASN A 263 11.44 3.34 26.97
N ASN A 264 10.42 3.05 27.80
CA ASN A 264 9.39 2.07 27.48
C ASN A 264 8.58 2.45 26.23
N LEU A 265 8.27 3.74 26.05
CA LEU A 265 7.63 4.25 24.85
C LEU A 265 8.54 4.14 23.63
N LEU A 266 9.83 4.49 23.78
CA LEU A 266 10.81 4.41 22.70
C LEU A 266 11.02 2.97 22.23
N GLU A 267 11.05 2.01 23.16
CA GLU A 267 11.16 0.59 22.86
C GLU A 267 9.91 0.08 22.12
N SER A 268 8.72 0.47 22.58
CA SER A 268 7.44 0.11 21.93
C SER A 268 7.32 0.70 20.51
N LEU A 269 7.73 1.96 20.33
CA LEU A 269 7.76 2.64 19.03
C LEU A 269 8.88 2.11 18.12
N GLY A 270 10.01 1.71 18.70
CA GLY A 270 11.11 1.08 17.98
C GLY A 270 10.69 -0.26 17.36
N ALA A 271 10.00 -1.10 18.14
CA ALA A 271 9.46 -2.36 17.65
C ALA A 271 8.44 -2.16 16.51
N LEU A 272 7.53 -1.19 16.66
CA LEU A 272 6.62 -0.75 15.61
C LEU A 272 7.34 -0.27 14.35
N GLY A 273 8.39 0.54 14.51
CA GLY A 273 9.18 1.09 13.42
C GLY A 273 9.89 0.01 12.61
N VAL A 274 10.44 -1.01 13.27
CA VAL A 274 11.08 -2.17 12.61
C VAL A 274 10.04 -2.98 11.83
N GLU A 275 8.87 -3.22 12.41
CA GLU A 275 7.78 -3.94 11.75
C GLU A 275 7.25 -3.19 10.52
N LEU A 276 7.01 -1.89 10.64
CA LEU A 276 6.56 -1.04 9.53
C LEU A 276 7.63 -0.92 8.43
N ALA A 277 8.91 -0.81 8.80
CA ALA A 277 10.02 -0.77 7.83
C ALA A 277 10.21 -2.11 7.11
N GLY A 278 9.84 -3.23 7.75
CA GLY A 278 9.87 -4.57 7.16
C GLY A 278 8.80 -4.80 6.08
N MET A 279 7.73 -3.99 6.07
CA MET A 279 6.60 -4.14 5.15
C MET A 279 6.94 -3.57 3.76
N LYS A 280 7.42 -4.44 2.87
CA LYS A 280 7.74 -4.10 1.47
C LYS A 280 6.50 -3.94 0.58
N SER A 281 5.36 -4.51 0.97
CA SER A 281 4.13 -4.57 0.16
C SER A 281 3.61 -3.20 -0.27
N TRP A 282 3.57 -2.24 0.66
CA TRP A 282 3.09 -0.88 0.38
C TRP A 282 3.99 -0.13 -0.59
N LYS A 283 5.31 -0.31 -0.45
CA LYS A 283 6.29 0.30 -1.36
C LYS A 283 6.10 -0.21 -2.78
N ASP A 284 5.94 -1.53 -2.94
CA ASP A 284 5.72 -2.16 -4.23
C ASP A 284 4.38 -1.71 -4.85
N MET A 285 3.32 -1.69 -4.05
CA MET A 285 1.99 -1.20 -4.48
C MET A 285 2.03 0.26 -4.95
N ARG A 286 2.67 1.14 -4.16
CA ARG A 286 2.81 2.56 -4.51
C ARG A 286 3.59 2.74 -5.81
N LYS A 287 4.64 1.93 -6.03
CA LYS A 287 5.44 1.99 -7.26
C LYS A 287 4.60 1.67 -8.50
N GLU A 288 3.76 0.64 -8.45
CA GLU A 288 2.89 0.27 -9.56
C GLU A 288 1.75 1.29 -9.77
N ILE A 289 1.18 1.87 -8.71
CA ILE A 289 0.17 2.94 -8.83
C ILE A 289 0.77 4.21 -9.46
N LEU A 290 1.99 4.59 -9.06
CA LEU A 290 2.70 5.73 -9.65
C LEU A 290 2.99 5.48 -11.14
N TYR A 291 3.38 4.25 -11.50
CA TYR A 291 3.56 3.85 -12.90
C TYR A 291 2.25 3.99 -13.70
N LEU A 292 1.13 3.50 -13.16
CA LEU A 292 -0.18 3.63 -13.80
C LEU A 292 -0.63 5.08 -13.97
N THR A 293 -0.37 5.93 -12.97
CA THR A 293 -0.76 7.34 -13.01
C THR A 293 0.07 8.10 -14.05
N ALA A 294 1.38 7.84 -14.11
CA ALA A 294 2.29 8.46 -15.07
C ALA A 294 2.07 7.99 -16.52
N ASN A 295 1.66 6.73 -16.72
CA ASN A 295 1.45 6.12 -18.04
C ASN A 295 -0.04 5.89 -18.38
N SER A 296 -0.93 6.67 -17.76
CA SER A 296 -2.40 6.51 -17.88
C SER A 296 -2.96 6.75 -19.29
N THR A 297 -2.20 7.42 -20.16
CA THR A 297 -2.52 7.64 -21.58
C THR A 297 -1.87 6.62 -22.54
N GLY A 298 -1.14 5.64 -22.00
CA GLY A 298 -0.44 4.61 -22.76
C GLY A 298 -1.35 3.51 -23.33
N SER A 299 -0.74 2.48 -23.91
CA SER A 299 -1.49 1.35 -24.50
C SER A 299 -2.30 0.57 -23.44
N PRO A 300 -3.55 0.15 -23.72
CA PRO A 300 -4.38 -0.61 -22.78
C PRO A 300 -3.69 -1.89 -22.27
N LYS A 301 -2.87 -2.53 -23.10
CA LYS A 301 -2.13 -3.74 -22.74
C LYS A 301 -1.16 -3.51 -21.59
N GLN A 302 -0.45 -2.38 -21.56
CA GLN A 302 0.47 -2.04 -20.48
C GLN A 302 -0.27 -1.77 -19.16
N MET A 303 -1.45 -1.15 -19.25
CA MET A 303 -2.31 -0.91 -18.10
C MET A 303 -2.83 -2.23 -17.51
N TYR A 304 -3.37 -3.13 -18.34
CA TYR A 304 -3.80 -4.46 -17.88
C TYR A 304 -2.65 -5.29 -17.34
N GLN A 305 -1.47 -5.19 -17.93
CA GLN A 305 -0.30 -5.90 -17.44
C GLN A 305 0.07 -5.40 -16.03
N ALA A 306 0.16 -4.09 -15.82
CA ALA A 306 0.45 -3.52 -14.50
C ALA A 306 -0.63 -3.87 -13.45
N VAL A 307 -1.91 -3.89 -13.83
CA VAL A 307 -2.98 -4.38 -12.93
C VAL A 307 -2.83 -5.87 -12.64
N SER A 308 -2.51 -6.70 -13.66
CA SER A 308 -2.20 -8.12 -13.45
C SER A 308 -1.06 -8.29 -12.45
N ARG A 309 0.00 -7.48 -12.53
CA ARG A 309 1.13 -7.50 -11.57
C ARG A 309 0.72 -7.25 -10.11
N MET A 310 -0.32 -6.45 -9.89
CA MET A 310 -0.81 -6.14 -8.54
C MET A 310 -1.63 -7.31 -7.95
N PHE A 311 -2.48 -7.93 -8.78
CA PHE A 311 -3.46 -8.92 -8.35
C PHE A 311 -2.97 -10.37 -8.50
N ALA A 312 -2.16 -10.65 -9.50
CA ALA A 312 -1.60 -11.96 -9.84
C ALA A 312 -0.13 -12.06 -9.43
N ASP A 313 0.35 -13.30 -9.32
CA ASP A 313 1.76 -13.57 -9.12
C ASP A 313 2.44 -13.81 -10.48
N ILE A 314 3.19 -12.82 -10.96
CA ILE A 314 3.73 -12.72 -12.34
C ILE A 314 4.79 -13.78 -12.63
N GLN A 315 5.37 -14.41 -11.59
CA GLN A 315 6.43 -15.40 -11.73
C GLN A 315 6.03 -16.63 -12.58
N ARG A 316 4.77 -16.75 -13.02
CA ARG A 316 4.29 -17.84 -13.89
C ARG A 316 3.54 -17.39 -15.14
N GLU A 317 3.64 -16.15 -15.58
CA GLU A 317 3.14 -15.72 -16.91
C GLU A 317 4.12 -16.02 -18.06
N ALA A 318 5.25 -16.70 -17.79
CA ALA A 318 6.18 -17.17 -18.82
C ALA A 318 5.86 -18.61 -19.26
N ALA A 319 4.76 -18.76 -19.99
CA ALA A 319 4.53 -19.85 -20.95
C ALA A 319 3.53 -19.37 -22.00
#